data_AF-A0AAN7ADH5-F1
#
_entry.id   AF-A0AAN7ADH5-F1
#
_cell.length_a   1.000
_cell.length_b   1.000
_cell.length_c   1.000
_cell.angle_alpha   90.00
_cell.angle_beta   90.00
_cell.angle_gamma   90.00
#
_symmetry.space_group_name_H-M   'P 1'
#
loop_
_entity.id
_entity.type
_entity.pdbx_description
1 polymer ?
#
loop_
_entity_poly.entity_id
_entity_poly.type
_entity_poly.pdbx_seq_one_letter_code
_entity_poly.pdbx_strand_id
1 'polypeptide(L)'
;ITKPSKSKTPHPKTSQRNALLESVLLSSVPMWRACSFCERRGLTCEASPLDSVRCASCIRNNQSSCDVQGVSVHQLRKIASQHAKLESEMEKAEAELAASMAKVNRLRLQKR
;
A
#
# COMPACT_ATOMS: atom_id res chain seq x y z
N ILE A 1 -15.21 46.25 -4.65
CA ILE A 1 -13.80 45.90 -4.92
C ILE A 1 -13.38 44.84 -3.91
N THR A 2 -13.36 43.57 -4.31
CA THR A 2 -12.92 42.46 -3.46
C THR A 2 -11.40 42.53 -3.30
N LYS A 3 -10.91 42.54 -2.05
CA LYS A 3 -9.46 42.56 -1.75
C LYS A 3 -8.81 41.26 -2.27
N PRO A 4 -7.63 41.32 -2.89
CA PRO A 4 -6.92 40.11 -3.29
C PRO A 4 -6.48 39.35 -2.03
N SER A 5 -6.92 38.10 -1.89
CA SER A 5 -6.44 37.21 -0.84
C SER A 5 -4.94 36.96 -1.07
N LYS A 6 -4.09 37.30 -0.09
CA LYS A 6 -2.67 36.97 -0.11
C LYS A 6 -2.51 35.46 -0.28
N SER A 7 -2.03 35.00 -1.43
CA SER A 7 -1.67 33.61 -1.63
C SER A 7 -0.54 33.26 -0.67
N LYS A 8 -0.82 32.38 0.30
CA LYS A 8 0.21 31.87 1.20
C LYS A 8 1.21 31.09 0.35
N THR A 9 2.49 31.40 0.49
CA THR A 9 3.56 30.63 -0.14
C THR A 9 3.43 29.16 0.28
N PRO A 10 3.47 28.19 -0.65
CA PRO A 10 3.35 26.78 -0.30
C PRO A 10 4.46 26.36 0.67
N HIS A 11 4.15 25.42 1.55
CA HIS A 11 5.16 24.83 2.43
C HIS A 11 6.28 24.18 1.58
N PRO A 12 7.56 24.23 1.99
CA PRO A 12 8.69 23.71 1.18
C PRO A 12 8.49 22.28 0.66
N LYS A 13 7.97 21.38 1.50
CA LYS A 13 7.63 19.99 1.11
C LYS A 13 6.59 19.92 -0.02
N THR A 14 5.62 20.83 -0.02
CA THR A 14 4.61 20.91 -1.08
C THR A 14 5.24 21.38 -2.38
N SER A 15 6.11 22.40 -2.33
CA SER A 15 6.86 22.88 -3.50
C SER A 15 7.76 21.79 -4.08
N GLN A 16 8.51 21.07 -3.23
CA GLN A 16 9.39 19.98 -3.66
C GLN A 16 8.61 18.85 -4.35
N ARG A 17 7.46 18.48 -3.79
CA ARG A 17 6.59 17.45 -4.39
C ARG A 17 6.02 17.90 -5.74
N ASN A 18 5.64 19.16 -5.87
CA ASN A 18 5.14 19.71 -7.13
C ASN A 18 6.26 19.72 -8.19
N ALA A 19 7.47 20.15 -7.83
CA ALA A 19 8.63 20.11 -8.73
C ALA A 19 8.94 18.67 -9.19
N LEU A 20 8.92 17.70 -8.27
CA LEU A 20 9.10 16.28 -8.63
C LEU A 20 8.00 15.80 -9.58
N LEU A 21 6.74 16.18 -9.33
CA LEU A 21 5.63 15.81 -10.21
C LEU A 21 5.81 16.38 -11.61
N GLU A 22 6.25 17.63 -11.74
CA GLU A 22 6.55 18.25 -13.03
C GLU A 22 7.65 17.48 -13.78
N SER A 23 8.75 17.14 -13.11
CA SER A 23 9.82 16.33 -13.72
C SER A 23 9.31 14.97 -14.20
N VAL A 24 8.50 14.28 -13.40
CA VAL A 24 7.94 12.97 -13.76
C VAL A 24 7.02 13.07 -14.97
N LEU A 25 6.20 14.12 -15.08
CA LEU A 25 5.24 14.27 -16.18
C LEU A 25 5.91 14.55 -17.54
N LEU A 26 7.13 15.10 -17.55
CA LEU A 26 7.87 15.36 -18.79
C LEU A 26 8.30 14.08 -19.53
N SER A 27 8.51 12.99 -18.77
CA SER A 27 9.09 11.73 -19.25
C SER A 27 8.20 10.53 -18.89
N SER A 28 6.96 10.78 -18.47
CA SER A 28 6.08 9.72 -17.98
C SER A 28 5.59 8.82 -19.10
N VAL A 29 5.61 7.52 -18.84
CA VAL A 29 4.99 6.52 -19.71
C VAL A 29 3.84 5.82 -19.00
N PRO A 30 2.76 5.43 -19.72
CA PRO A 30 1.74 4.57 -19.18
C PRO A 30 2.33 3.24 -18.73
N MET A 31 1.97 2.80 -17.53
CA MET A 31 2.47 1.54 -17.02
C MET A 31 1.53 0.39 -17.38
N TRP A 32 2.09 -0.68 -17.94
CA TRP A 32 1.34 -1.89 -18.33
C TRP A 32 0.53 -2.47 -17.17
N ARG A 33 1.08 -2.39 -15.95
CA ARG A 33 0.35 -2.65 -14.70
C ARG A 33 0.35 -1.41 -13.84
N ALA A 34 -0.84 -1.03 -13.39
CA ALA A 34 -0.99 0.00 -12.37
C ALA A 34 -0.40 -0.49 -11.04
N CYS A 35 0.13 0.44 -10.25
CA CYS A 35 0.53 0.15 -8.88
C CYS A 35 -0.70 -0.15 -8.00
N SER A 36 -0.51 -0.89 -6.91
CA SER A 36 -1.60 -1.36 -6.02
C SER A 36 -2.46 -0.22 -5.45
N PHE A 37 -1.91 0.98 -5.31
CA PHE A 37 -2.69 2.15 -4.90
C PHE A 37 -3.60 2.66 -6.02
N CYS A 38 -3.06 2.79 -7.24
CA CYS A 38 -3.80 3.30 -8.38
C CYS A 38 -4.88 2.31 -8.84
N GLU A 39 -4.55 1.01 -8.86
CA GLU A 39 -5.49 -0.06 -9.22
C GLU A 39 -6.72 -0.06 -8.30
N ARG A 40 -6.52 -0.07 -6.98
CA ARG A 40 -7.62 -0.02 -6.00
C ARG A 40 -8.48 1.24 -6.06
N ARG A 41 -7.97 2.32 -6.66
CA ARG A 41 -8.64 3.62 -6.75
C ARG A 41 -9.14 3.94 -8.15
N GLY A 42 -8.90 3.08 -9.15
CA GLY A 42 -9.22 3.35 -10.54
C GLY A 42 -8.49 4.58 -11.12
N LEU A 43 -7.25 4.84 -10.67
CA LEU A 43 -6.45 5.98 -11.13
C LEU A 43 -5.51 5.59 -12.27
N THR A 44 -5.26 6.53 -13.19
CA THR A 44 -4.23 6.38 -14.22
C THR A 44 -2.84 6.26 -13.59
N CYS A 45 -2.09 5.24 -13.99
CA CYS A 45 -0.76 4.97 -13.46
C CYS A 45 0.31 5.26 -14.51
N GLU A 46 0.90 6.44 -14.40
CA GLU A 46 1.99 6.91 -15.27
C GLU A 46 3.22 7.13 -14.41
N ALA A 47 4.37 6.59 -14.82
CA ALA A 47 5.62 6.75 -14.11
C ALA A 47 6.73 7.14 -15.08
N SER A 48 7.69 7.91 -14.58
CA SER A 48 8.97 8.07 -15.25
C SER A 48 9.89 6.94 -14.79
N PRO A 49 10.51 6.18 -15.70
CA PRO A 49 11.52 5.19 -15.36
C PRO A 49 12.78 5.79 -14.71
N LEU A 50 13.02 7.08 -14.91
CA LEU A 50 14.28 7.75 -14.52
C LEU A 50 14.11 8.69 -13.31
N ASP A 51 12.98 9.39 -13.21
CA ASP A 51 12.85 10.53 -12.30
C ASP A 51 12.28 10.17 -10.93
N SER A 52 11.57 9.04 -10.81
CA SER A 52 10.97 8.64 -9.53
C SER A 52 10.66 7.15 -9.43
N VAL A 53 10.80 6.62 -8.22
CA VAL A 53 10.29 5.30 -7.85
C VAL A 53 8.75 5.26 -7.70
N ARG A 54 8.08 6.42 -7.78
CA ARG A 54 6.62 6.57 -7.63
C ARG A 54 5.98 7.07 -8.91
N CYS A 55 4.77 6.60 -9.20
CA CYS A 55 3.95 7.13 -10.29
C CYS A 55 3.41 8.54 -9.98
N ALA A 56 3.04 9.28 -11.02
CA ALA A 56 2.51 10.64 -10.94
C ALA A 56 1.29 10.74 -10.00
N SER A 57 0.37 9.79 -10.11
CA SER A 57 -0.82 9.72 -9.24
C SER A 57 -0.47 9.51 -7.77
N CYS A 58 0.54 8.70 -7.45
CA CYS A 58 1.03 8.53 -6.08
C CYS A 58 1.73 9.79 -5.56
N ILE A 59 2.48 10.51 -6.40
CA ILE A 59 3.10 11.79 -6.02
C ILE A 59 2.00 12.84 -5.75
N ARG A 60 0.98 12.94 -6.60
CA ARG A 60 -0.18 13.84 -6.44
C ARG A 60 -0.95 13.57 -5.15
N ASN A 61 -1.08 12.31 -4.75
CA ASN A 61 -1.82 11.92 -3.54
C ASN A 61 -0.92 11.78 -2.30
N ASN A 62 0.36 12.14 -2.40
CA ASN A 62 1.34 11.96 -1.33
C ASN A 62 1.42 10.51 -0.82
N GLN A 63 1.17 9.54 -1.70
CA GLN A 63 1.29 8.12 -1.39
C GLN A 63 2.77 7.73 -1.37
N SER A 64 3.23 7.19 -0.25
CA SER A 64 4.63 6.78 -0.06
C SER A 64 4.91 5.37 -0.56
N SER A 65 3.97 4.43 -0.40
CA SER A 65 4.12 3.03 -0.82
C SER A 65 3.62 2.80 -2.26
N CYS A 66 4.26 3.44 -3.22
CA CYS A 66 4.03 3.12 -4.63
C CYS A 66 4.90 1.92 -5.02
N ASP A 67 4.28 0.88 -5.57
CA ASP A 67 4.88 -0.36 -6.04
C ASP A 67 4.87 -0.46 -7.58
N VAL A 68 4.88 0.70 -8.27
CA VAL A 68 4.83 0.75 -9.75
C VAL A 68 6.06 0.10 -10.40
N GLN A 69 7.21 0.13 -9.73
CA GLN A 69 8.44 -0.55 -10.14
C GLN A 69 8.56 -1.97 -9.56
N GLY A 70 7.49 -2.49 -8.95
CA GLY A 70 7.49 -3.74 -8.20
C GLY A 70 7.88 -3.56 -6.73
N VAL A 71 7.96 -4.70 -6.03
CA VAL A 71 8.28 -4.76 -4.60
C VAL A 71 9.79 -4.95 -4.44
N SER A 72 10.45 -4.08 -3.67
CA SER A 72 11.88 -4.21 -3.40
C SER A 72 12.21 -5.49 -2.61
N VAL A 73 13.45 -5.96 -2.70
CA VAL A 73 13.94 -7.13 -1.94
C VAL A 73 13.73 -6.96 -0.43
N HIS A 74 13.93 -5.76 0.10
CA HIS A 74 13.70 -5.48 1.52
C HIS A 74 12.21 -5.62 1.89
N GLN A 75 11.31 -5.08 1.06
CA GLN A 75 9.87 -5.24 1.26
C GLN A 75 9.44 -6.70 1.11
N LEU A 76 9.99 -7.45 0.16
CA LEU A 76 9.72 -8.88 -0.01
C LEU A 76 10.12 -9.67 1.24
N ARG A 77 11.30 -9.41 1.82
CA ARG A 77 11.72 -10.04 3.08
C ARG A 77 10.76 -9.72 4.23
N LYS A 78 10.29 -8.47 4.31
CA LYS A 78 9.30 -8.07 5.31
C LYS A 78 7.98 -8.82 5.12
N ILE A 79 7.49 -8.92 3.89
CA ILE A 79 6.27 -9.67 3.56
C ILE A 79 6.43 -11.14 3.93
N ALA A 80 7.56 -11.77 3.58
CA ALA A 80 7.84 -13.17 3.93
C ALA A 80 7.85 -13.40 5.45
N SER A 81 8.48 -12.52 6.22
CA SER A 81 8.48 -12.60 7.68
C SER A 81 7.07 -12.43 8.27
N GLN A 82 6.27 -11.52 7.71
CA GLN A 82 4.88 -11.35 8.12
C GLN A 82 4.03 -12.58 7.78
N HIS A 83 4.25 -13.17 6.61
CA HIS A 83 3.55 -14.39 6.19
C HIS A 83 3.84 -15.57 7.13
N ALA A 84 5.12 -15.84 7.42
CA ALA A 84 5.51 -16.91 8.34
C ALA A 84 4.93 -16.72 9.75
N LYS A 85 4.86 -15.46 10.22
CA LYS A 85 4.21 -15.15 11.49
C LYS A 85 2.71 -15.45 11.46
N LEU A 86 2.01 -15.03 10.41
CA LEU A 86 0.57 -15.25 10.25
C LEU A 86 0.25 -16.74 10.11
N GLU A 87 1.06 -17.52 9.39
CA GLU A 87 0.90 -18.98 9.32
C GLU A 87 1.01 -19.62 10.69
N SER A 88 2.01 -19.24 11.50
CA SER A 88 2.15 -19.76 12.86
C SER A 88 0.99 -19.35 13.78
N GLU A 89 0.47 -18.13 13.63
CA GLU A 89 -0.72 -17.68 14.38
C GLU A 89 -1.97 -18.46 13.96
N MET A 90 -2.13 -18.75 12.67
CA MET A 90 -3.22 -19.55 12.13
C MET A 90 -3.19 -20.98 12.64
N GLU A 91 -2.03 -21.64 12.59
CA GLU A 91 -1.85 -23.02 13.10
C GLU A 91 -2.22 -23.12 14.60
N LYS A 92 -1.82 -22.14 15.40
CA LYS A 92 -2.20 -22.08 16.83
C LYS A 92 -3.70 -21.94 17.02
N ALA A 93 -4.33 -21.03 16.26
CA ALA A 93 -5.78 -20.82 16.34
C ALA A 93 -6.56 -22.08 15.92
N GLU A 94 -6.08 -22.79 14.89
CA GLU A 94 -6.68 -24.06 14.45
C GLU A 94 -6.53 -25.16 15.51
N ALA A 95 -5.38 -25.28 16.17
CA ALA A 95 -5.16 -26.22 17.26
C ALA A 95 -6.07 -25.94 18.47
N GLU A 96 -6.22 -24.66 18.84
CA GLU A 96 -7.13 -24.23 19.91
C GLU A 96 -8.59 -24.54 19.57
N LEU A 97 -9.00 -24.27 18.32
CA LEU A 97 -10.33 -24.59 17.83
C LEU A 97 -10.61 -26.09 17.90
N ALA A 98 -9.67 -26.92 17.45
CA ALA A 98 -9.78 -28.38 17.50
C ALA A 98 -9.93 -28.89 18.95
N ALA A 99 -9.13 -28.36 19.89
CA ALA A 99 -9.21 -28.73 21.30
C ALA A 99 -10.56 -28.34 21.93
N SER A 100 -11.07 -27.15 21.61
CA SER A 100 -12.38 -26.68 22.05
C SER A 100 -13.51 -27.55 21.49
N MET A 101 -13.49 -27.86 20.19
CA MET A 101 -14.45 -28.74 19.54
C MET A 101 -14.44 -30.15 20.15
N ALA A 102 -13.26 -30.70 20.45
CA ALA A 102 -13.15 -31.98 21.12
C ALA A 102 -13.81 -31.96 22.51
N LYS A 103 -13.64 -30.88 23.28
CA LYS A 103 -14.31 -30.71 24.58
C LYS A 103 -15.83 -30.65 24.43
N VAL A 104 -16.34 -29.88 23.47
CA VAL A 104 -17.78 -29.79 23.17
C VAL A 104 -18.34 -31.17 22.79
N ASN A 105 -17.64 -31.91 21.93
CA ASN A 105 -18.07 -33.25 21.52
C ASN A 105 -18.12 -34.23 22.70
N ARG A 106 -17.11 -34.21 23.59
CA ARG A 106 -17.15 -35.01 24.84
C ARG A 106 -18.36 -34.67 25.70
N LEU A 107 -18.65 -33.38 25.91
CA LEU A 107 -19.81 -32.95 26.69
C LEU A 107 -21.14 -33.35 26.04
N ARG A 108 -21.23 -33.35 24.71
CA ARG A 108 -22.41 -33.84 23.98
C ARG A 108 -22.64 -35.33 24.15
N LEU A 109 -21.57 -36.13 24.16
CA LEU A 109 -21.67 -37.58 24.39
C LEU A 109 -22.12 -37.91 25.82
N GLN A 110 -21.71 -37.12 26.82
CA GLN A 110 -22.11 -37.29 28.22
C GLN A 110 -23.57 -36.90 28.52
N LYS A 111 -24.25 -36.21 27.59
CA LYS A 111 -25.67 -35.85 27.71
C LYS A 111 -26.63 -36.93 27.20
N ARG A 112 -26.10 -38.00 26.59
CA ARG A 112 -26.86 -39.22 26.30
C ARG A 112 -26.84 -40.14 27.50
#